data_AF-A0AAJ7RGI3-F1
#
_entry.id   AF-A0AAJ7RGI3-F1
#
_cell.length_a   1.000
_cell.length_b   1.000
_cell.length_c   1.000
_cell.angle_alpha   90.00
_cell.angle_beta   90.00
_cell.angle_gamma   90.00
#
_symmetry.space_group_name_H-M   'P 1'
#
loop_
_entity.id
_entity.type
_entity.pdbx_description
1 polymer ?
#
loop_
_entity_poly.entity_id
_entity_poly.type
_entity_poly.pdbx_seq_one_letter_code
_entity_poly.pdbx_strand_id
1 'polypeptide(L)'
;MVGHGAALLLLLLAEYWYHLYYITRWQKVLALVPVRDVDVDLGQNLTLACAEKDALVSTGQSSGVMWVREGREDGQVQRVKVELDGSFELVNVSRDDAGNYSCTLDNDADAVKTRINVRVRTPPPALHNVWVKPSTILANILWEVAGTGGYPIIDFTAEYRLKPSADEEPEDWKPIIPTHIPPNSRQIDVYHLEPNTTYSFRVWATNQLGPGEIVEVEGHTHHSIEELELARHLLAGVENFDTRVWVAAVGIVMGTLMILGLGTCYLLYHECKAPSGGAGGD
;
A
#
# COMPACT_ATOMS: atom_id res chain seq x y z
N MET A 1 10.98 -60.92 66.59
CA MET A 1 11.16 -59.55 66.03
C MET A 1 10.81 -59.44 64.54
N VAL A 2 10.12 -60.42 63.91
CA VAL A 2 9.87 -60.43 62.45
C VAL A 2 8.52 -59.80 62.04
N GLY A 3 7.58 -59.62 62.98
CA GLY A 3 6.21 -59.15 62.67
C GLY A 3 6.03 -57.63 62.50
N HIS A 4 6.89 -56.80 63.11
CA HIS A 4 6.73 -55.33 63.05
C HIS A 4 7.15 -54.73 61.71
N GLY A 5 8.15 -55.31 61.03
CA GLY A 5 8.60 -54.83 59.71
C GLY A 5 7.57 -55.04 58.60
N ALA A 6 6.81 -56.14 58.66
CA ALA A 6 5.77 -56.45 57.69
C ALA A 6 4.57 -55.48 57.79
N ALA A 7 4.18 -55.11 59.01
CA ALA A 7 3.09 -54.15 59.23
C ALA A 7 3.45 -52.75 58.72
N LEU A 8 4.69 -52.30 58.94
CA LEU A 8 5.17 -51.01 58.43
C LEU A 8 5.20 -50.98 56.90
N LEU A 9 5.62 -52.08 56.27
CA LEU A 9 5.66 -52.21 54.81
C LEU A 9 4.25 -52.16 54.19
N LEU A 10 3.26 -52.81 54.83
CA LEU A 10 1.87 -52.79 54.37
C LEU A 10 1.23 -51.40 54.48
N LEU A 11 1.55 -50.64 55.53
CA LEU A 11 1.05 -49.26 55.68
C LEU A 11 1.65 -48.32 54.62
N LEU A 12 2.96 -48.42 54.36
CA LEU A 12 3.62 -47.63 53.33
C LEU A 12 3.11 -47.96 51.92
N LEU A 13 2.83 -49.24 51.66
CA LEU A 13 2.17 -49.65 50.42
C LEU A 13 0.76 -49.06 50.36
N ALA A 14 -0.05 -49.15 51.41
CA ALA A 14 -1.41 -48.61 51.43
C ALA A 14 -1.45 -47.09 51.19
N GLU A 15 -0.54 -46.32 51.79
CA GLU A 15 -0.42 -44.87 51.55
C GLU A 15 0.05 -44.55 50.12
N TYR A 16 0.98 -45.35 49.57
CA TYR A 16 1.43 -45.22 48.19
C TYR A 16 0.30 -45.51 47.20
N TRP A 17 -0.48 -46.58 47.42
CA TRP A 17 -1.65 -46.92 46.63
C TRP A 17 -2.77 -45.89 46.79
N TYR A 18 -2.95 -45.31 47.98
CA TYR A 18 -3.91 -44.23 48.23
C TYR A 18 -3.52 -42.95 47.49
N HIS A 19 -2.23 -42.58 47.51
CA HIS A 19 -1.72 -41.46 46.72
C HIS A 19 -1.82 -41.73 45.21
N LEU A 20 -1.48 -42.92 44.72
CA LEU A 20 -1.66 -43.28 43.31
C LEU A 20 -3.14 -43.25 42.89
N TYR A 21 -4.05 -43.73 43.75
CA TYR A 21 -5.49 -43.66 43.53
C TYR A 21 -5.97 -42.21 43.46
N TYR A 22 -5.45 -41.32 44.32
CA TYR A 22 -5.76 -39.89 44.25
C TYR A 22 -5.16 -39.21 43.02
N ILE A 23 -3.92 -39.53 42.63
CA ILE A 23 -3.25 -38.95 41.46
C ILE A 23 -3.97 -39.37 40.17
N THR A 24 -4.34 -40.65 40.04
CA THR A 24 -5.09 -41.15 38.87
C THR A 24 -6.53 -40.61 38.82
N ARG A 25 -7.15 -40.33 39.97
CA ARG A 25 -8.47 -39.69 40.05
C ARG A 25 -8.44 -38.18 39.80
N TRP A 26 -7.30 -37.51 40.05
CA TRP A 26 -7.09 -36.08 39.79
C TRP A 26 -6.52 -35.76 38.41
N GLN A 27 -6.00 -36.74 37.68
CA GLN A 27 -5.75 -36.61 36.25
C GLN A 27 -7.06 -36.74 35.46
N LYS A 28 -8.03 -35.85 35.72
CA LYS A 28 -8.90 -35.40 34.63
C LYS A 28 -7.97 -34.68 33.66
N VAL A 29 -7.49 -35.40 32.64
CA VAL A 29 -6.85 -34.80 31.49
C VAL A 29 -7.80 -33.68 31.04
N LEU A 30 -7.34 -32.42 31.11
CA LEU A 30 -7.99 -31.31 30.43
C LEU A 30 -8.03 -31.71 28.95
N ALA A 31 -9.13 -32.33 28.53
CA ALA A 31 -9.35 -32.65 27.13
C ALA A 31 -9.44 -31.31 26.41
N LEU A 32 -8.33 -30.91 25.78
CA LEU A 32 -8.30 -29.73 24.92
C LEU A 32 -9.24 -30.03 23.76
N VAL A 33 -10.38 -29.35 23.74
CA VAL A 33 -11.33 -29.42 22.63
C VAL A 33 -10.59 -28.96 21.37
N PRO A 34 -10.49 -29.78 20.32
CA PRO A 34 -9.78 -29.38 19.11
C PRO A 34 -10.47 -28.18 18.48
N VAL A 35 -9.68 -27.20 18.06
CA VAL A 35 -10.17 -26.02 17.33
C VAL A 35 -10.16 -26.33 15.84
N ARG A 36 -11.30 -26.19 15.18
CA ARG A 36 -11.42 -26.32 13.72
C ARG A 36 -11.39 -24.93 13.07
N ASP A 37 -10.50 -24.70 12.13
CA ASP A 37 -10.53 -23.47 11.32
C ASP A 37 -11.52 -23.62 10.15
N VAL A 38 -12.36 -22.62 9.94
CA VAL A 38 -13.28 -22.54 8.79
C VAL A 38 -13.09 -21.17 8.14
N ASP A 39 -12.76 -21.17 6.85
CA ASP A 39 -12.67 -19.96 6.06
C ASP A 39 -13.94 -19.73 5.25
N VAL A 40 -14.41 -18.49 5.19
CA VAL A 40 -15.57 -18.09 4.40
C VAL A 40 -15.31 -16.77 3.69
N ASP A 41 -15.74 -16.65 2.43
CA ASP A 41 -15.60 -15.42 1.66
C ASP A 41 -16.70 -14.42 2.05
N LEU A 42 -16.34 -13.12 2.06
CA LEU A 42 -17.27 -12.05 2.41
C LEU A 42 -18.54 -12.08 1.54
N GLY A 43 -19.70 -11.97 2.20
CA GLY A 43 -21.01 -12.03 1.55
C GLY A 43 -21.56 -13.43 1.29
N GLN A 44 -20.77 -14.49 1.48
CA GLN A 44 -21.26 -15.86 1.39
C GLN A 44 -22.05 -16.28 2.65
N ASN A 45 -22.75 -17.40 2.57
CA ASN A 45 -23.41 -18.02 3.71
C ASN A 45 -22.47 -19.01 4.39
N LEU A 46 -22.45 -18.98 5.72
CA LEU A 46 -21.65 -19.86 6.55
C LEU A 46 -22.55 -20.84 7.30
N THR A 47 -22.25 -22.13 7.19
CA THR A 47 -22.93 -23.18 7.95
C THR A 47 -21.92 -23.92 8.81
N LEU A 48 -22.11 -23.90 10.13
CA LEU A 48 -21.25 -24.57 11.10
C LEU A 48 -21.99 -25.75 11.74
N ALA A 49 -21.40 -26.95 11.63
CA ALA A 49 -21.88 -28.12 12.36
C ALA A 49 -21.20 -28.23 13.73
N CYS A 50 -21.99 -28.46 14.79
CA CYS A 50 -21.51 -28.58 16.17
C CYS A 50 -20.73 -29.90 16.40
N ALA A 51 -21.08 -30.97 15.70
CA ALA A 51 -20.37 -32.23 15.74
C ALA A 51 -20.29 -32.84 14.33
N GLU A 52 -19.32 -33.73 14.14
CA GLU A 52 -19.24 -34.54 12.92
C GLU A 52 -20.49 -35.41 12.82
N LYS A 53 -21.02 -35.61 11.60
CA LYS A 53 -22.30 -36.28 11.37
C LYS A 53 -22.40 -37.65 12.03
N ASP A 54 -21.26 -38.33 12.24
CA ASP A 54 -21.18 -39.66 12.85
C ASP A 54 -21.35 -39.66 14.38
N ALA A 55 -21.18 -38.52 15.06
CA ALA A 55 -21.29 -38.42 16.53
C ALA A 55 -22.71 -38.04 17.01
N LEU A 56 -23.55 -37.47 16.16
CA LEU A 56 -24.93 -37.04 16.50
C LEU A 56 -25.97 -38.16 16.34
N VAL A 57 -25.64 -39.21 15.59
CA VAL A 57 -26.53 -40.37 15.35
C VAL A 57 -26.64 -41.26 16.60
N SER A 58 -25.68 -41.20 17.54
CA SER A 58 -25.71 -42.02 18.76
C SER A 58 -26.67 -41.54 19.85
N THR A 59 -27.16 -40.30 19.80
CA THR A 59 -27.96 -39.71 20.91
C THR A 59 -29.38 -39.33 20.53
N GLY A 60 -29.77 -39.29 19.25
CA GLY A 60 -31.17 -39.02 18.84
C GLY A 60 -31.74 -37.69 19.35
N GLN A 61 -30.89 -36.79 19.85
CA GLN A 61 -31.30 -35.63 20.62
C GLN A 61 -30.59 -34.40 20.04
N SER A 62 -31.14 -33.95 18.91
CA SER A 62 -30.74 -32.70 18.25
C SER A 62 -31.42 -31.47 18.87
N SER A 63 -32.29 -31.67 19.86
CA SER A 63 -32.92 -30.62 20.66
C SER A 63 -32.02 -30.25 21.84
N GLY A 64 -31.31 -29.13 21.74
CA GLY A 64 -30.50 -28.60 22.84
C GLY A 64 -29.07 -28.14 22.49
N VAL A 65 -28.76 -27.94 21.20
CA VAL A 65 -27.47 -27.33 20.79
C VAL A 65 -27.55 -25.82 20.97
N MET A 66 -26.66 -25.27 21.79
CA MET A 66 -26.49 -23.84 21.97
C MET A 66 -25.17 -23.38 21.35
N TRP A 67 -25.22 -22.29 20.61
CA TRP A 67 -24.05 -21.67 19.99
C TRP A 67 -23.67 -20.38 20.73
N VAL A 68 -22.39 -20.28 21.10
CA VAL A 68 -21.83 -19.13 21.79
C VAL A 68 -20.63 -18.61 21.01
N ARG A 69 -20.63 -17.32 20.71
CA ARG A 69 -19.48 -16.63 20.13
C ARG A 69 -18.63 -16.04 21.25
N GLU A 70 -17.36 -16.43 21.31
CA GLU A 70 -16.43 -15.95 22.33
C GLU A 70 -16.18 -14.43 22.14
N GLY A 71 -16.46 -13.62 23.17
CA GLY A 71 -16.21 -12.17 23.15
C GLY A 71 -17.37 -11.28 22.69
N ARG A 72 -18.56 -11.82 22.41
CA ARG A 72 -19.80 -11.02 22.34
C ARG A 72 -20.89 -11.70 23.17
N GLU A 73 -21.19 -11.12 24.33
CA GLU A 73 -22.43 -11.40 25.03
C GLU A 73 -23.52 -10.53 24.39
N ASP A 74 -24.46 -11.23 23.76
CA ASP A 74 -25.80 -10.75 23.43
C ASP A 74 -26.03 -10.03 22.09
N GLY A 75 -27.26 -10.23 21.62
CA GLY A 75 -27.87 -9.59 20.47
C GLY A 75 -27.85 -10.48 19.23
N GLN A 76 -28.76 -11.46 19.16
CA GLN A 76 -29.12 -12.19 17.94
C GLN A 76 -29.04 -11.26 16.73
N VAL A 77 -27.96 -11.40 15.96
CA VAL A 77 -27.90 -10.82 14.63
C VAL A 77 -29.04 -11.48 13.88
N GLN A 78 -30.04 -10.72 13.40
CA GLN A 78 -31.22 -11.25 12.68
C GLN A 78 -30.86 -12.12 11.44
N ARG A 79 -29.57 -12.19 11.08
CA ARG A 79 -28.97 -13.01 10.03
C ARG A 79 -28.55 -14.42 10.48
N VAL A 80 -28.73 -14.75 11.76
CA VAL A 80 -28.35 -16.03 12.37
C VAL A 80 -29.57 -16.93 12.50
N LYS A 81 -29.46 -18.16 12.02
CA LYS A 81 -30.47 -19.21 12.14
C LYS A 81 -29.81 -20.49 12.66
N VAL A 82 -30.40 -21.10 13.68
CA VAL A 82 -29.96 -22.42 14.17
C VAL A 82 -30.97 -23.45 13.69
N GLU A 83 -30.53 -24.44 12.93
CA GLU A 83 -31.38 -25.50 12.41
C GLU A 83 -31.63 -26.59 13.46
N LEU A 84 -32.67 -27.41 13.21
CA LEU A 84 -33.05 -28.52 14.09
C LEU A 84 -31.97 -29.59 14.19
N ASP A 85 -31.05 -29.69 13.23
CA ASP A 85 -29.89 -30.59 13.24
C ASP A 85 -28.72 -30.06 14.10
N GLY A 86 -28.89 -28.90 14.74
CA GLY A 86 -27.86 -28.24 15.54
C GLY A 86 -26.85 -27.43 14.74
N SER A 87 -27.05 -27.28 13.42
CA SER A 87 -26.20 -26.45 12.59
C SER A 87 -26.50 -24.95 12.78
N PHE A 88 -25.44 -24.15 12.77
CA PHE A 88 -25.51 -22.69 12.84
C PHE A 88 -25.33 -22.12 11.44
N GLU A 89 -26.36 -21.44 10.94
CA GLU A 89 -26.37 -20.76 9.66
C GLU A 89 -26.25 -19.25 9.87
N LEU A 90 -25.31 -18.64 9.17
CA LEU A 90 -25.12 -17.20 9.12
C LEU A 90 -25.18 -16.75 7.67
N VAL A 91 -26.16 -15.91 7.35
CA VAL A 91 -26.36 -15.38 6.00
C VAL A 91 -25.59 -14.08 5.82
N ASN A 92 -24.99 -13.91 4.64
CA ASN A 92 -24.29 -12.68 4.25
C ASN A 92 -23.20 -12.28 5.27
N VAL A 93 -22.14 -13.09 5.34
CA VAL A 93 -21.05 -12.92 6.33
C VAL A 93 -20.32 -11.60 6.13
N SER A 94 -20.14 -10.85 7.22
CA SER A 94 -19.35 -9.61 7.27
C SER A 94 -17.99 -9.80 7.94
N ARG A 95 -17.09 -8.80 7.84
CA ARG A 95 -15.78 -8.84 8.51
C ARG A 95 -15.90 -8.99 10.03
N ASP A 96 -16.96 -8.43 10.62
CA ASP A 96 -17.23 -8.46 12.06
C ASP A 96 -17.73 -9.81 12.56
N ASP A 97 -18.04 -10.74 11.65
CA ASP A 97 -18.47 -12.10 11.96
C ASP A 97 -17.27 -13.05 12.14
N ALA A 98 -16.03 -12.57 11.92
CA ALA A 98 -14.83 -13.34 12.25
C ALA A 98 -14.68 -13.53 13.78
N GLY A 99 -14.19 -14.70 14.18
CA GLY A 99 -13.91 -15.00 15.59
C GLY A 99 -14.12 -16.47 15.97
N ASN A 100 -14.07 -16.74 17.26
CA ASN A 100 -14.26 -18.09 17.81
C ASN A 100 -15.73 -18.35 18.11
N TYR A 101 -16.24 -19.43 17.54
CA TYR A 101 -17.56 -19.99 17.77
C TYR A 101 -17.41 -21.28 18.57
N SER A 102 -18.28 -21.47 19.55
CA SER A 102 -18.30 -22.66 20.39
C SER A 102 -19.72 -23.21 20.46
N CYS A 103 -19.84 -24.53 20.51
CA CYS A 103 -21.12 -25.17 20.73
C CYS A 103 -21.14 -26.00 22.02
N THR A 104 -22.27 -25.94 22.71
CA THR A 104 -22.56 -26.68 23.94
C THR A 104 -23.85 -27.48 23.77
N LEU A 105 -23.98 -28.58 24.52
CA LEU A 105 -25.20 -29.39 24.56
C LEU A 105 -25.88 -29.19 25.92
N ASP A 106 -27.20 -29.06 25.91
CA ASP A 106 -28.06 -28.84 27.10
C ASP A 106 -27.75 -29.75 28.30
N ASN A 107 -27.27 -30.97 28.04
CA ASN A 107 -26.99 -31.95 29.09
C ASN A 107 -25.70 -31.68 29.89
N ASP A 108 -24.86 -30.73 29.49
CA ASP A 108 -23.66 -30.33 30.22
C ASP A 108 -23.21 -28.93 29.75
N ALA A 109 -23.85 -27.89 30.29
CA ALA A 109 -23.61 -26.49 29.89
C ALA A 109 -22.14 -26.06 30.02
N ASP A 110 -21.36 -26.75 30.86
CA ASP A 110 -19.92 -26.50 31.06
C ASP A 110 -19.03 -27.28 30.09
N ALA A 111 -19.56 -28.25 29.35
CA ALA A 111 -18.80 -29.07 28.41
C ALA A 111 -18.90 -28.55 26.96
N VAL A 112 -18.01 -27.63 26.61
CA VAL A 112 -17.78 -27.22 25.21
C VAL A 112 -17.46 -28.45 24.37
N LYS A 113 -18.24 -28.71 23.33
CA LYS A 113 -18.06 -29.87 22.45
C LYS A 113 -17.09 -29.60 21.32
N THR A 114 -17.24 -28.44 20.69
CA THR A 114 -16.42 -28.04 19.54
C THR A 114 -16.12 -26.56 19.63
N ARG A 115 -14.87 -26.20 19.28
CA ARG A 115 -14.45 -24.81 19.05
C ARG A 115 -14.14 -24.65 17.57
N ILE A 116 -14.66 -23.60 16.96
CA ILE A 116 -14.48 -23.29 15.54
C ILE A 116 -13.95 -21.87 15.43
N ASN A 117 -12.78 -21.71 14.82
CA ASN A 117 -12.24 -20.40 14.48
C ASN A 117 -12.71 -20.03 13.06
N VAL A 118 -13.58 -19.04 12.96
CA VAL A 118 -14.11 -18.55 11.68
C VAL A 118 -13.25 -17.40 11.19
N ARG A 119 -12.67 -17.58 10.00
CA ARG A 119 -11.86 -16.57 9.31
C ARG A 119 -12.62 -16.08 8.09
N VAL A 120 -12.82 -14.77 8.01
CA VAL A 120 -13.51 -14.15 6.88
C VAL A 120 -12.47 -13.67 5.88
N ARG A 121 -12.49 -14.26 4.68
CA ARG A 121 -11.67 -13.84 3.54
C ARG A 121 -12.34 -12.65 2.85
N THR A 122 -11.52 -11.69 2.48
CA THR A 122 -11.96 -10.37 2.05
C THR A 122 -11.10 -9.87 0.89
N PRO A 123 -11.58 -8.88 0.10
CA PRO A 123 -10.71 -8.11 -0.75
C PRO A 123 -9.58 -7.46 0.07
N PRO A 124 -8.43 -7.16 -0.55
CA PRO A 124 -7.27 -6.66 0.18
C PRO A 124 -7.61 -5.39 0.97
N PRO A 125 -7.09 -5.24 2.20
CA PRO A 125 -7.27 -4.02 2.98
C PRO A 125 -6.53 -2.84 2.33
N ALA A 126 -6.81 -1.61 2.81
CA ALA A 126 -6.09 -0.42 2.40
C ALA A 126 -4.56 -0.59 2.54
N LEU A 127 -3.86 -0.14 1.51
CA LEU A 127 -2.40 -0.05 1.54
C LEU A 127 -1.96 0.91 2.64
N HIS A 128 -0.85 0.60 3.29
CA HIS A 128 -0.27 1.42 4.34
C HIS A 128 0.85 2.29 3.79
N ASN A 129 1.14 3.39 4.49
CA ASN A 129 2.27 4.26 4.21
C ASN A 129 2.38 4.57 2.71
N VAL A 130 1.27 5.02 2.11
CA VAL A 130 1.25 5.44 0.70
C VAL A 130 1.74 6.89 0.62
N TRP A 131 2.76 7.14 -0.17
CA TRP A 131 3.33 8.48 -0.35
C TRP A 131 3.89 8.68 -1.75
N VAL A 132 3.97 9.93 -2.17
CA VAL A 132 4.38 10.34 -3.51
C VAL A 132 5.68 11.13 -3.43
N LYS A 133 6.65 10.76 -4.25
CA LYS A 133 7.85 11.55 -4.55
C LYS A 133 7.65 12.24 -5.90
N PRO A 134 7.20 13.51 -5.92
CA PRO A 134 7.11 14.25 -7.16
C PRO A 134 8.50 14.69 -7.65
N SER A 135 8.63 14.82 -8.96
CA SER A 135 9.72 15.48 -9.68
C SER A 135 9.10 16.51 -10.61
N THR A 136 9.78 16.93 -11.68
CA THR A 136 9.27 17.93 -12.63
C THR A 136 8.19 17.37 -13.56
N ILE A 137 8.45 16.22 -14.20
CA ILE A 137 7.53 15.58 -15.18
C ILE A 137 7.18 14.14 -14.82
N LEU A 138 7.60 13.70 -13.64
CA LEU A 138 7.42 12.34 -13.15
C LEU A 138 7.09 12.35 -11.67
N ALA A 139 6.44 11.29 -11.20
CA ALA A 139 6.17 11.07 -9.79
C ALA A 139 6.32 9.58 -9.45
N ASN A 140 7.03 9.27 -8.37
CA ASN A 140 7.16 7.90 -7.88
C ASN A 140 6.19 7.70 -6.71
N ILE A 141 5.23 6.80 -6.85
CA ILE A 141 4.26 6.45 -5.80
C ILE A 141 4.81 5.21 -5.10
N LEU A 142 4.88 5.22 -3.77
CA LEU A 142 5.35 4.10 -2.95
C LEU A 142 4.27 3.69 -1.96
N TRP A 143 4.20 2.40 -1.65
CA TRP A 143 3.22 1.85 -0.72
C TRP A 143 3.75 0.63 0.03
N GLU A 144 3.12 0.34 1.16
CA GLU A 144 3.31 -0.88 1.95
C GLU A 144 2.02 -1.71 1.99
N VAL A 145 2.17 -3.03 2.11
CA VAL A 145 1.04 -3.96 2.16
C VAL A 145 0.82 -4.40 3.60
N ALA A 146 -0.32 -4.03 4.18
CA ALA A 146 -0.70 -4.44 5.53
C ALA A 146 -1.23 -5.88 5.61
N GLY A 147 -1.85 -6.37 4.54
CA GLY A 147 -2.41 -7.71 4.48
C GLY A 147 -2.99 -8.00 3.11
N THR A 148 -3.42 -9.24 2.91
CA THR A 148 -3.93 -9.71 1.61
C THR A 148 -5.43 -10.04 1.63
N GLY A 149 -6.05 -9.97 2.81
CA GLY A 149 -7.45 -10.34 3.01
C GLY A 149 -7.71 -11.86 2.97
N GLY A 150 -6.67 -12.70 3.01
CA GLY A 150 -6.80 -14.16 3.05
C GLY A 150 -6.52 -14.87 1.73
N TYR A 151 -6.50 -14.14 0.62
CA TYR A 151 -6.03 -14.64 -0.69
C TYR A 151 -4.78 -13.87 -1.13
N PRO A 152 -3.88 -14.47 -1.92
CA PRO A 152 -2.72 -13.75 -2.46
C PRO A 152 -3.16 -12.57 -3.34
N ILE A 153 -2.40 -11.48 -3.29
CA ILE A 153 -2.58 -10.32 -4.18
C ILE A 153 -2.16 -10.74 -5.59
N ILE A 154 -2.99 -10.43 -6.58
CA ILE A 154 -2.78 -10.74 -8.00
C ILE A 154 -2.01 -9.61 -8.67
N ASP A 155 -2.47 -8.37 -8.47
CA ASP A 155 -1.85 -7.16 -8.98
C ASP A 155 -2.17 -5.94 -8.11
N PHE A 156 -1.50 -4.83 -8.42
CA PHE A 156 -1.94 -3.51 -8.00
C PHE A 156 -2.37 -2.72 -9.23
N THR A 157 -3.34 -1.83 -9.02
CA THR A 157 -3.76 -0.86 -10.04
C THR A 157 -3.64 0.53 -9.44
N ALA A 158 -3.14 1.46 -10.25
CA ALA A 158 -2.97 2.84 -9.86
C ALA A 158 -3.48 3.76 -10.98
N GLU A 159 -4.05 4.88 -10.57
CA GLU A 159 -4.59 5.88 -11.48
C GLU A 159 -4.26 7.27 -10.96
N TYR A 160 -4.30 8.25 -11.85
CA TYR A 160 -4.02 9.64 -11.53
C TYR A 160 -4.99 10.57 -12.23
N ARG A 161 -5.20 11.75 -11.66
CA ARG A 161 -5.94 12.84 -12.29
C ARG A 161 -5.40 14.18 -11.83
N LEU A 162 -5.68 15.22 -12.60
CA LEU A 162 -5.42 16.59 -12.15
C LEU A 162 -6.26 16.87 -10.90
N LYS A 163 -5.67 17.50 -9.88
CA LYS A 163 -6.44 17.92 -8.72
C LYS A 163 -7.34 19.10 -9.16
N PRO A 164 -8.67 18.99 -9.06
CA PRO A 164 -9.56 20.08 -9.47
C PRO A 164 -9.28 21.30 -8.59
N SER A 165 -9.33 22.48 -9.21
CA SER A 165 -9.48 23.73 -8.46
C SER A 165 -10.88 23.76 -7.83
N ALA A 166 -11.10 24.62 -6.82
CA ALA A 166 -12.34 24.64 -6.06
C ALA A 166 -13.61 24.87 -6.91
N ASP A 167 -13.44 25.41 -8.13
CA ASP A 167 -14.52 25.82 -9.02
C ASP A 167 -14.62 24.94 -10.30
N GLU A 168 -13.79 23.91 -10.43
CA GLU A 168 -13.75 23.03 -11.62
C GLU A 168 -14.27 21.63 -11.33
N GLU A 169 -14.95 21.05 -12.32
CA GLU A 169 -15.35 19.65 -12.25
C GLU A 169 -14.11 18.74 -12.31
N PRO A 170 -14.05 17.67 -11.49
CA PRO A 170 -12.92 16.76 -11.50
C PRO A 170 -12.81 16.03 -12.84
N GLU A 171 -11.61 16.03 -13.42
CA GLU A 171 -11.31 15.18 -14.56
C GLU A 171 -11.49 13.69 -14.24
N ASP A 172 -11.79 12.91 -15.29
CA ASP A 172 -11.78 11.46 -15.23
C ASP A 172 -10.40 10.92 -14.85
N TRP A 173 -10.39 9.82 -14.10
CA TRP A 173 -9.17 9.14 -13.70
C TRP A 173 -8.47 8.52 -14.92
N LYS A 174 -7.18 8.81 -15.04
CA LYS A 174 -6.30 8.28 -16.09
C LYS A 174 -5.52 7.09 -15.54
N PRO A 175 -5.47 5.95 -16.26
CA PRO A 175 -4.72 4.79 -15.81
C PRO A 175 -3.22 5.03 -15.84
N ILE A 176 -2.50 4.57 -14.81
CA ILE A 176 -1.04 4.53 -14.81
C ILE A 176 -0.60 3.26 -15.55
N ILE A 177 0.42 3.38 -16.40
CA ILE A 177 0.93 2.28 -17.22
C ILE A 177 2.19 1.70 -16.55
N PRO A 178 2.28 0.38 -16.35
CA PRO A 178 1.29 -0.66 -16.71
C PRO A 178 0.07 -0.67 -15.78
N THR A 179 -1.10 -0.99 -16.33
CA THR A 179 -2.38 -1.05 -15.58
C THR A 179 -2.40 -2.15 -14.51
N HIS A 180 -1.69 -3.24 -14.76
CA HIS A 180 -1.53 -4.37 -13.84
C HIS A 180 -0.08 -4.42 -13.33
N ILE A 181 0.13 -3.85 -12.15
CA ILE A 181 1.44 -3.78 -11.51
C ILE A 181 1.71 -5.12 -10.79
N PRO A 182 2.90 -5.74 -10.96
CA PRO A 182 3.20 -7.04 -10.35
C PRO A 182 3.03 -7.04 -8.81
N PRO A 183 2.61 -8.16 -8.20
CA PRO A 183 2.27 -8.23 -6.77
C PRO A 183 3.48 -8.07 -5.82
N ASN A 184 4.70 -8.25 -6.34
CA ASN A 184 5.94 -8.02 -5.61
C ASN A 184 6.39 -6.55 -5.62
N SER A 185 5.71 -5.68 -6.39
CA SER A 185 6.06 -4.27 -6.47
C SER A 185 5.59 -3.52 -5.21
N ARG A 186 6.35 -2.47 -4.87
CA ARG A 186 6.05 -1.54 -3.76
C ARG A 186 6.13 -0.08 -4.20
N GLN A 187 6.34 0.14 -5.48
CA GLN A 187 6.42 1.45 -6.09
C GLN A 187 6.02 1.40 -7.56
N ILE A 188 5.57 2.54 -8.10
CA ILE A 188 5.34 2.76 -9.53
C ILE A 188 5.74 4.19 -9.90
N ASP A 189 6.36 4.32 -11.07
CA ASP A 189 6.68 5.61 -11.67
C ASP A 189 5.55 6.05 -12.61
N VAL A 190 5.09 7.28 -12.41
CA VAL A 190 4.15 7.96 -13.30
C VAL A 190 4.94 8.94 -14.15
N TYR A 191 4.77 8.86 -15.47
CA TYR A 191 5.47 9.69 -16.45
C TYR A 191 4.51 10.67 -17.11
N HIS A 192 5.09 11.63 -17.85
CA HIS A 192 4.35 12.60 -18.65
C HIS A 192 3.40 13.49 -17.82
N LEU A 193 3.83 13.85 -16.61
CA LEU A 193 3.15 14.85 -15.81
C LEU A 193 3.57 16.26 -16.24
N GLU A 194 2.68 17.22 -16.04
CA GLU A 194 2.98 18.63 -16.29
C GLU A 194 3.76 19.23 -15.11
N PRO A 195 4.77 20.08 -15.34
CA PRO A 195 5.50 20.78 -14.29
C PRO A 195 4.63 21.78 -13.52
N ASN A 196 4.92 21.99 -12.24
CA ASN A 196 4.22 22.93 -11.36
C ASN A 196 2.70 22.70 -11.25
N THR A 197 2.31 21.43 -11.21
CA THR A 197 0.92 20.99 -11.28
C THR A 197 0.61 20.00 -10.15
N THR A 198 -0.55 20.15 -9.52
CA THR A 198 -1.00 19.24 -8.45
C THR A 198 -1.85 18.10 -9.01
N TYR A 199 -1.47 16.87 -8.70
CA TYR A 199 -2.19 15.66 -9.09
C TYR A 199 -2.71 14.90 -7.87
N SER A 200 -3.88 14.29 -8.03
CA SER A 200 -4.37 13.23 -7.14
C SER A 200 -4.01 11.88 -7.73
N PHE A 201 -3.45 11.00 -6.91
CA PHE A 201 -3.11 9.63 -7.26
C PHE A 201 -3.91 8.69 -6.38
N ARG A 202 -4.40 7.60 -6.96
CA ARG A 202 -5.06 6.54 -6.19
C ARG A 202 -4.46 5.19 -6.52
N VAL A 203 -4.32 4.33 -5.51
CA VAL A 203 -3.74 3.00 -5.64
C VAL A 203 -4.49 1.99 -4.77
N TRP A 204 -4.69 0.79 -5.29
CA TRP A 204 -5.30 -0.32 -4.57
C TRP A 204 -4.70 -1.66 -4.99
N ALA A 205 -4.92 -2.68 -4.18
CA ALA A 205 -4.53 -4.06 -4.47
C ALA A 205 -5.74 -4.88 -4.90
N THR A 206 -5.54 -5.85 -5.79
CA THR A 206 -6.60 -6.75 -6.25
C THR A 206 -6.26 -8.18 -5.83
N ASN A 207 -7.24 -8.91 -5.32
CA ASN A 207 -7.15 -10.38 -5.15
C ASN A 207 -8.30 -11.07 -5.88
N GLN A 208 -8.46 -12.38 -5.71
CA GLN A 208 -9.52 -13.14 -6.38
C GLN A 208 -10.96 -12.73 -5.99
N LEU A 209 -11.14 -12.04 -4.85
CA LEU A 209 -12.43 -11.48 -4.44
C LEU A 209 -12.69 -10.10 -5.05
N GLY A 210 -11.71 -9.54 -5.76
CA GLY A 210 -11.83 -8.28 -6.48
C GLY A 210 -10.93 -7.17 -5.92
N PRO A 211 -11.23 -5.90 -6.28
CA PRO A 211 -10.44 -4.75 -5.86
C PRO A 211 -10.61 -4.49 -4.36
N GLY A 212 -9.50 -4.18 -3.72
CA GLY A 212 -9.43 -3.76 -2.33
C GLY A 212 -9.82 -2.30 -2.12
N GLU A 213 -9.51 -1.81 -0.93
CA GLU A 213 -9.76 -0.41 -0.56
C GLU A 213 -8.81 0.54 -1.29
N ILE A 214 -9.36 1.63 -1.81
CA ILE A 214 -8.63 2.64 -2.59
C ILE A 214 -7.99 3.65 -1.64
N VAL A 215 -6.69 3.87 -1.81
CA VAL A 215 -5.94 4.90 -1.08
C VAL A 215 -5.62 6.05 -2.02
N GLU A 216 -6.12 7.25 -1.72
CA GLU A 216 -5.84 8.48 -2.47
C GLU A 216 -4.77 9.33 -1.76
N VAL A 217 -3.82 9.83 -2.53
CA VAL A 217 -2.70 10.67 -2.09
C VAL A 217 -2.44 11.78 -3.10
N GLU A 218 -1.93 12.91 -2.64
CA GLU A 218 -1.68 14.07 -3.49
C GLU A 218 -0.17 14.27 -3.71
N GLY A 219 0.20 14.78 -4.90
CA GLY A 219 1.57 15.15 -5.23
C GLY A 219 1.60 16.40 -6.11
N HIS A 220 2.49 17.33 -5.80
CA HIS A 220 2.71 18.55 -6.58
C HIS A 220 4.05 18.46 -7.30
N THR A 221 4.03 18.52 -8.64
CA THR A 221 5.24 18.46 -9.45
C THR A 221 6.09 19.72 -9.30
N HIS A 222 7.40 19.56 -9.41
CA HIS A 222 8.33 20.68 -9.34
C HIS A 222 8.26 21.53 -10.60
N HIS A 223 8.68 22.79 -10.50
CA HIS A 223 8.81 23.69 -11.64
C HIS A 223 9.89 23.20 -12.62
N SER A 224 9.69 23.45 -13.92
CA SER A 224 10.72 23.17 -14.93
C SER A 224 11.83 24.22 -14.83
N ILE A 225 13.06 23.77 -14.59
CA ILE A 225 14.23 24.64 -14.45
C ILE A 225 14.95 24.80 -15.81
N GLU A 226 14.42 24.22 -16.90
CA GLU A 226 15.07 24.24 -18.22
C GLU A 226 15.35 25.66 -18.72
N GLU A 227 14.41 26.60 -18.56
CA GLU A 227 14.62 27.99 -18.94
C GLU A 227 15.67 28.69 -18.07
N LEU A 228 15.73 28.35 -16.77
CA LEU A 228 16.72 28.89 -15.85
C LEU A 228 18.13 28.34 -16.14
N GLU A 229 18.24 27.06 -16.45
CA GLU A 229 19.51 26.43 -16.86
C GLU A 229 19.99 26.96 -18.21
N LEU A 230 19.08 27.15 -19.17
CA LEU A 230 19.38 27.78 -20.45
C LEU A 230 19.87 29.23 -20.26
N ALA A 231 19.15 30.02 -19.47
CA ALA A 231 19.56 31.39 -19.14
C ALA A 231 20.93 31.42 -18.46
N ARG A 232 21.19 30.50 -17.52
CA ARG A 232 22.49 30.35 -16.87
C ARG A 232 23.59 29.99 -17.87
N HIS A 233 23.31 29.10 -18.82
CA HIS A 233 24.27 28.72 -19.86
C HIS A 233 24.56 29.87 -20.84
N LEU A 234 23.54 30.66 -21.22
CA LEU A 234 23.71 31.85 -22.06
C LEU A 234 24.51 32.93 -21.33
N LEU A 235 24.28 33.12 -20.04
CA LEU A 235 24.93 34.14 -19.22
C LEU A 235 26.29 33.72 -18.67
N ALA A 236 26.66 32.43 -18.71
CA ALA A 236 27.99 31.95 -18.29
C ALA A 236 29.15 32.60 -19.09
N GLY A 237 28.88 33.03 -20.32
CA GLY A 237 29.85 33.79 -21.12
C GLY A 237 30.02 35.25 -20.68
N VAL A 238 29.02 35.83 -20.00
CA VAL A 238 29.01 37.25 -19.59
C VAL A 238 29.93 37.49 -18.40
N GLU A 239 30.05 36.55 -17.45
CA GLU A 239 30.99 36.69 -16.32
C GLU A 239 32.45 36.73 -16.78
N ASN A 240 32.77 36.08 -17.90
CA ASN A 240 34.11 36.07 -18.49
C ASN A 240 34.33 37.22 -19.50
N PHE A 241 33.35 38.10 -19.69
CA PHE A 241 33.43 39.20 -20.64
C PHE A 241 34.19 40.40 -20.04
N ASP A 242 35.47 40.56 -20.44
CA ASP A 242 36.25 41.73 -20.06
C ASP A 242 35.83 42.95 -20.88
N THR A 243 35.02 43.80 -20.26
CA THR A 243 34.54 45.07 -20.83
C THR A 243 35.69 45.98 -21.26
N ARG A 244 36.87 45.92 -20.62
CA ARG A 244 38.02 46.75 -20.98
C ARG A 244 38.63 46.31 -22.29
N VAL A 245 38.76 45.00 -22.51
CA VAL A 245 39.26 44.42 -23.76
C VAL A 245 38.28 44.71 -24.90
N TRP A 246 36.99 44.58 -24.65
CA TRP A 246 35.96 44.91 -25.64
C TRP A 246 35.97 46.40 -26.01
N VAL A 247 36.00 47.31 -25.03
CA VAL A 247 36.08 48.76 -25.29
C VAL A 247 37.37 49.12 -26.03
N ALA A 248 38.51 48.50 -25.68
CA ALA A 248 39.76 48.71 -26.41
C ALA A 248 39.66 48.24 -27.86
N ALA A 249 39.09 47.06 -28.12
CA ALA A 249 38.89 46.53 -29.48
C ALA A 249 37.99 47.44 -30.31
N VAL A 250 36.85 47.89 -29.76
CA VAL A 250 35.95 48.85 -30.42
C VAL A 250 36.66 50.17 -30.67
N GLY A 251 37.44 50.67 -29.71
CA GLY A 251 38.23 51.89 -29.87
C GLY A 251 39.27 51.78 -30.98
N ILE A 252 39.94 50.63 -31.11
CA ILE A 252 40.91 50.36 -32.20
C ILE A 252 40.19 50.38 -33.55
N VAL A 253 39.06 49.67 -33.68
CA VAL A 253 38.31 49.60 -34.94
C VAL A 253 37.77 50.98 -35.33
N MET A 254 37.18 51.71 -34.39
CA MET A 254 36.67 53.06 -34.67
C MET A 254 37.81 54.04 -34.99
N GLY A 255 38.95 53.91 -34.31
CA GLY A 255 40.15 54.69 -34.59
C GLY A 255 40.73 54.42 -35.98
N THR A 256 40.83 53.15 -36.39
CA THR A 256 41.32 52.80 -37.73
C THR A 256 40.37 53.29 -38.81
N LEU A 257 39.05 53.16 -38.63
CA LEU A 257 38.06 53.71 -39.54
C LEU A 257 38.17 55.24 -39.66
N MET A 258 38.38 55.95 -38.56
CA MET A 258 38.60 57.41 -38.58
C MET A 258 39.88 57.80 -39.32
N ILE A 259 40.99 57.11 -39.07
CA ILE A 259 42.27 57.38 -39.74
C ILE A 259 42.16 57.10 -41.25
N LEU A 260 41.52 55.98 -41.63
CA LEU A 260 41.28 55.67 -43.04
C LEU A 260 40.36 56.71 -43.68
N GLY A 261 39.32 57.17 -42.98
CA GLY A 261 38.43 58.24 -43.45
C GLY A 261 39.15 59.58 -43.65
N LEU A 262 40.00 59.98 -42.70
CA LEU A 262 40.79 61.22 -42.83
C LEU A 262 41.89 61.09 -43.88
N GLY A 263 42.55 59.94 -43.97
CA GLY A 263 43.59 59.66 -44.97
C GLY A 263 43.04 59.64 -46.39
N THR A 264 41.88 59.01 -46.60
CA THR A 264 41.17 59.07 -47.89
C THR A 264 40.75 60.50 -48.23
N CYS A 265 40.19 61.25 -47.27
CA CYS A 265 39.85 62.66 -47.47
C CYS A 265 41.08 63.52 -47.82
N TYR A 266 42.21 63.29 -47.16
CA TYR A 266 43.47 63.99 -47.43
C TYR A 266 44.03 63.67 -48.83
N LEU A 267 44.03 62.38 -49.22
CA LEU A 267 44.48 61.98 -50.56
C LEU A 267 43.61 62.60 -51.65
N LEU A 268 42.28 62.60 -51.46
CA LEU A 268 41.35 63.27 -52.37
C LEU A 268 41.60 64.78 -52.42
N TYR A 269 41.84 65.42 -51.27
CA TYR A 269 42.20 66.85 -51.22
C TYR A 269 43.51 67.15 -51.95
N HIS A 270 44.52 66.27 -51.81
CA HIS A 270 45.81 66.44 -52.47
C HIS A 270 45.70 66.25 -53.99
N GLU A 271 44.99 65.23 -54.46
CA GLU A 271 44.67 65.04 -55.89
C GLU A 271 43.91 66.25 -56.47
N CYS A 272 42.98 66.84 -55.71
CA CYS A 272 42.30 68.08 -56.13
C CYS A 272 43.18 69.33 -56.10
N LYS A 273 44.29 69.33 -55.35
CA LYS A 273 45.18 70.49 -55.17
C LYS A 273 46.47 70.40 -55.98
N ALA A 274 46.85 69.21 -56.45
CA ALA A 274 47.87 69.08 -57.48
C ALA A 274 47.41 69.91 -58.69
N PRO A 275 48.16 70.93 -59.12
CA PRO A 275 47.77 71.70 -60.29
C PRO A 275 47.79 70.73 -61.47
N SER A 276 46.74 70.77 -62.29
CA SER A 276 46.75 70.24 -63.64
C SER A 276 47.83 70.97 -64.44
N GLY A 277 49.08 70.55 -64.29
CA GLY A 277 50.18 70.88 -65.17
C GLY A 277 49.96 70.13 -66.46
N GLY A 278 49.42 70.83 -67.45
CA GLY A 278 49.10 70.26 -68.75
C GLY A 278 50.32 69.71 -69.48
N ALA A 279 50.05 68.70 -70.30
CA ALA A 279 50.78 68.48 -71.54
C ALA A 279 49.71 68.33 -72.64
N GLY A 280 49.47 69.45 -73.34
CA GLY A 280 48.99 69.40 -74.71
C GLY A 280 50.18 69.18 -75.65
N GLY A 281 49.92 68.57 -76.81
CA GLY A 281 50.88 68.43 -77.92
C GLY A 281 50.87 67.04 -78.55
N ASP A 282 49.80 66.70 -79.28
CA ASP A 282 49.77 66.66 -80.77
C ASP A 282 48.38 66.25 -81.26
#